data_AF-V7HYX8-F1
#
_entry.id   AF-V7HYX8-F1
#
_cell.length_a   1.000
_cell.length_b   1.000
_cell.length_c   1.000
_cell.angle_alpha   90.00
_cell.angle_beta   90.00
_cell.angle_gamma   90.00
#
_symmetry.space_group_name_H-M   'P 1'
#
loop_
_entity.id
_entity.type
_entity.pdbx_description
1 polymer ?
#
loop_
_entity_poly.entity_id
_entity_poly.type
_entity_poly.pdbx_seq_one_letter_code
_entity_poly.pdbx_strand_id
1 'polypeptide(L)'
;MTTQEIINKLNEEPVTLAVFNFEDKSLEIKHQTLKERLSDSAEEGALVSGRELLHLSAEGAVPTVYLDDVEEGIHIDNIYCVTTEEVYDLGTTYESAKSYLSDGYVSQLTNTQPIDDDIEYWETMFGYKEITVFDEEELTFS
;
A
#
# COMPACT_ATOMS: atom_id res chain seq x y z
N MET A 1 -0.83 -20.90 7.34
CA MET A 1 -1.34 -19.67 7.97
C MET A 1 -2.75 -19.42 7.46
N THR A 2 -3.65 -18.94 8.31
CA THR A 2 -4.96 -18.44 7.90
C THR A 2 -4.81 -17.06 7.22
N THR A 3 -5.81 -16.63 6.45
CA THR A 3 -5.84 -15.29 5.83
C THR A 3 -5.61 -14.18 6.86
N GLN A 4 -6.23 -14.29 8.04
CA GLN A 4 -6.03 -13.32 9.12
C GLN A 4 -4.61 -13.34 9.69
N GLU A 5 -3.99 -14.50 9.84
CA GLU A 5 -2.59 -14.59 10.27
C GLU A 5 -1.64 -13.96 9.24
N ILE A 6 -1.94 -14.09 7.94
CA ILE A 6 -1.17 -13.43 6.88
C ILE A 6 -1.33 -11.92 6.94
N ILE A 7 -2.57 -11.42 7.05
CA ILE A 7 -2.85 -9.98 7.18
C ILE A 7 -2.15 -9.39 8.41
N ASN A 8 -2.25 -10.05 9.57
CA ASN A 8 -1.57 -9.60 10.78
C ASN A 8 -0.05 -9.54 10.59
N LYS A 9 0.54 -10.57 9.97
CA LYS A 9 1.96 -10.60 9.67
C LYS A 9 2.37 -9.47 8.71
N LEU A 10 1.61 -9.24 7.65
CA LEU A 10 1.86 -8.15 6.69
C LEU A 10 1.77 -6.79 7.37
N ASN A 11 0.73 -6.56 8.18
CA ASN A 11 0.51 -5.32 8.92
C ASN A 11 1.65 -4.99 9.89
N GLU A 12 2.36 -6.00 10.40
CA GLU A 12 3.52 -5.85 11.29
C GLU A 12 4.85 -5.72 10.51
N GLU A 13 4.87 -5.91 9.19
CA GLU A 13 6.10 -5.76 8.42
C GLU A 13 6.60 -4.32 8.52
N PRO A 14 7.91 -4.13 8.80
CA PRO A 14 8.50 -2.82 8.74
C PRO A 14 8.53 -2.34 7.29
N VAL A 15 8.26 -1.05 7.10
CA VAL A 15 8.41 -0.36 5.83
C VAL A 15 9.18 0.94 6.04
N THR A 16 9.88 1.36 5.01
CA THR A 16 10.56 2.65 4.93
C THR A 16 9.85 3.50 3.90
N LEU A 17 9.33 4.65 4.33
CA LEU A 17 8.82 5.71 3.48
C LEU A 17 9.91 6.75 3.30
N ALA A 18 10.23 7.07 2.06
CA ALA A 18 11.06 8.19 1.65
C ALA A 18 10.14 9.25 1.04
N VAL A 19 10.26 10.50 1.48
CA VAL A 19 9.55 11.66 0.88
C VAL A 19 10.59 12.71 0.55
N PHE A 20 10.70 13.05 -0.72
CA PHE A 20 11.55 14.11 -1.22
C PHE A 20 10.72 15.32 -1.59
N ASN A 21 11.04 16.47 -1.02
CA ASN A 21 10.40 17.73 -1.35
C ASN A 21 11.26 18.52 -2.36
N PHE A 22 10.69 18.79 -3.53
CA PHE A 22 11.36 19.49 -4.64
C PHE A 22 11.54 20.99 -4.39
N GLU A 23 10.72 21.61 -3.54
CA GLU A 23 10.83 23.05 -3.23
C GLU A 23 12.06 23.35 -2.39
N ASP A 24 12.24 22.60 -1.29
CA ASP A 24 13.33 22.84 -0.34
C ASP A 24 14.49 21.85 -0.47
N LYS A 25 14.37 20.89 -1.41
CA LYS A 25 15.36 19.83 -1.69
C LYS A 25 15.67 18.98 -0.46
N SER A 26 14.70 18.81 0.44
CA SER A 26 14.83 17.97 1.62
C SER A 26 14.33 16.55 1.37
N LEU A 27 14.91 15.59 2.11
CA LEU A 27 14.52 14.19 2.10
C LEU A 27 14.14 13.78 3.51
N GLU A 28 12.89 13.42 3.72
CA GLU A 28 12.39 12.81 4.94
C GLU A 28 12.35 11.29 4.80
N ILE A 29 12.83 10.59 5.83
CA ILE A 29 12.77 9.13 5.91
C ILE A 29 11.99 8.78 7.17
N LYS A 30 10.90 8.02 6.99
CA LYS A 30 10.07 7.51 8.09
C LYS A 30 10.06 5.99 8.06
N HIS A 31 10.41 5.38 9.18
CA HIS A 31 10.22 3.95 9.38
C HIS A 31 8.93 3.73 10.17
N GLN A 32 8.08 2.85 9.66
CA GLN A 32 6.79 2.55 10.24
C GLN A 32 6.37 1.12 9.87
N THR A 33 5.29 0.64 10.43
CA THR A 33 4.67 -0.62 10.00
C THR A 33 3.89 -0.43 8.70
N LEU A 34 3.66 -1.50 7.94
CA LEU A 34 2.80 -1.45 6.75
C LEU A 34 1.40 -0.92 7.12
N LYS A 35 0.87 -1.32 8.27
CA LYS A 35 -0.43 -0.85 8.74
C LYS A 35 -0.46 0.67 8.90
N GLU A 36 0.51 1.24 9.61
CA GLU A 36 0.63 2.70 9.78
C GLU A 36 0.79 3.39 8.43
N ARG A 37 1.61 2.83 7.54
CA ARG A 37 1.81 3.38 6.20
C ARG A 37 0.53 3.45 5.38
N LEU A 38 -0.27 2.38 5.38
CA LEU A 38 -1.53 2.32 4.63
C LEU A 38 -2.53 3.35 5.18
N SER A 39 -2.62 3.47 6.51
CA SER A 39 -3.51 4.41 7.19
C SER A 39 -3.09 5.88 7.06
N ASP A 40 -1.79 6.18 6.95
CA ASP A 40 -1.25 7.55 6.83
C ASP A 40 -1.20 8.06 5.37
N SER A 41 -1.61 7.26 4.38
CA SER A 41 -1.57 7.64 2.96
C SER A 41 -2.70 8.60 2.57
N ALA A 42 -2.52 9.32 1.46
CA ALA A 42 -3.59 10.10 0.82
C ALA A 42 -4.82 9.25 0.45
N GLU A 43 -4.67 7.92 0.44
CA GLU A 43 -5.71 6.96 0.09
C GLU A 43 -6.34 6.24 1.29
N GLU A 44 -5.90 6.50 2.54
CA GLU A 44 -6.41 5.90 3.79
C GLU A 44 -6.74 4.38 3.67
N GLY A 45 -5.73 3.56 3.32
CA GLY A 45 -5.93 2.15 3.00
C GLY A 45 -5.89 1.19 4.19
N ALA A 46 -6.40 -0.03 3.98
CA ALA A 46 -6.32 -1.14 4.93
C ALA A 46 -6.33 -2.51 4.25
N LEU A 47 -5.65 -3.48 4.88
CA LEU A 47 -5.73 -4.89 4.50
C LEU A 47 -6.91 -5.58 5.18
N VAL A 48 -7.77 -6.24 4.40
CA VAL A 48 -8.92 -7.01 4.89
C VAL A 48 -8.98 -8.39 4.25
N SER A 49 -9.67 -9.32 4.91
CA SER A 49 -9.98 -10.63 4.30
C SER A 49 -11.16 -10.50 3.33
N GLY A 50 -11.27 -11.38 2.34
CA GLY A 50 -12.45 -11.40 1.45
C GLY A 50 -13.77 -11.58 2.19
N ARG A 51 -13.76 -12.33 3.30
CA ARG A 51 -14.94 -12.44 4.18
C ARG A 51 -15.34 -11.09 4.79
N GLU A 52 -14.37 -10.32 5.25
CA GLU A 52 -14.60 -9.00 5.83
C GLU A 52 -15.03 -8.00 4.76
N LEU A 53 -14.40 -8.03 3.59
CA LEU A 53 -14.79 -7.20 2.44
C LEU A 53 -16.26 -7.41 2.04
N LEU A 54 -16.72 -8.66 2.01
CA LEU A 54 -18.13 -8.98 1.77
C LEU A 54 -19.06 -8.36 2.83
N HIS A 55 -18.62 -8.36 4.10
CA HIS A 55 -19.38 -7.76 5.19
C HIS A 55 -19.45 -6.23 5.04
N LEU A 56 -18.32 -5.57 4.82
CA LEU A 56 -18.22 -4.13 4.59
C LEU A 56 -19.03 -3.68 3.37
N SER A 57 -18.98 -4.45 2.29
CA SER A 57 -19.77 -4.21 1.08
C SER A 57 -21.28 -4.31 1.36
N ALA A 58 -21.71 -5.35 2.10
CA ALA A 58 -23.12 -5.52 2.47
C ALA A 58 -23.64 -4.41 3.40
N GLU A 59 -22.77 -3.80 4.21
CA GLU A 59 -23.09 -2.67 5.07
C GLU A 59 -23.03 -1.31 4.34
N GLY A 60 -22.59 -1.31 3.07
CA GLY A 60 -22.44 -0.10 2.26
C GLY A 60 -21.23 0.75 2.64
N ALA A 61 -20.29 0.21 3.43
CA ALA A 61 -19.06 0.88 3.81
C ALA A 61 -18.03 0.94 2.67
N VAL A 62 -18.13 0.02 1.70
CA VAL A 62 -17.35 0.02 0.46
C VAL A 62 -18.32 0.17 -0.72
N PRO A 63 -18.29 1.30 -1.44
CA PRO A 63 -19.06 1.49 -2.67
C PRO A 63 -18.83 0.36 -3.67
N THR A 64 -19.91 -0.12 -4.30
CA THR A 64 -19.85 -1.21 -5.28
C THR A 64 -18.97 -0.89 -6.49
N VAL A 65 -18.84 0.39 -6.84
CA VAL A 65 -17.97 0.85 -7.93
C VAL A 65 -16.50 0.50 -7.71
N TYR A 66 -16.05 0.38 -6.45
CA TYR A 66 -14.67 -0.02 -6.13
C TYR A 66 -14.46 -1.54 -6.19
N LEU A 67 -15.53 -2.31 -6.39
CA LEU A 67 -15.48 -3.76 -6.55
C LEU A 67 -15.53 -4.18 -8.02
N ASP A 68 -15.76 -3.25 -8.95
CA ASP A 68 -15.82 -3.53 -10.39
C ASP A 68 -14.45 -3.99 -10.94
N ASP A 69 -13.35 -3.62 -10.29
CA ASP A 69 -11.99 -4.06 -10.63
C ASP A 69 -11.66 -5.48 -10.11
N VAL A 70 -12.52 -6.05 -9.26
CA VAL A 70 -12.42 -7.45 -8.85
C VAL A 70 -13.13 -8.29 -9.91
N GLU A 71 -12.45 -8.54 -11.04
CA GLU A 71 -13.01 -9.14 -12.27
C GLU A 71 -13.81 -10.45 -12.06
N GLU A 72 -13.49 -11.24 -11.03
CA GLU A 72 -14.14 -12.53 -10.73
C GLU A 72 -15.01 -12.54 -9.46
N GLY A 73 -15.16 -11.37 -8.80
CA GLY A 73 -15.87 -11.21 -7.53
C GLY A 73 -15.02 -11.51 -6.29
N ILE A 74 -15.60 -11.30 -5.10
CA ILE A 74 -14.85 -11.40 -3.84
C ILE A 74 -14.68 -12.88 -3.41
N HIS A 75 -13.44 -13.33 -3.30
CA HIS A 75 -13.07 -14.66 -2.82
C HIS A 75 -12.77 -14.65 -1.33
N ILE A 76 -13.45 -15.50 -0.55
CA ILE A 76 -13.43 -15.42 0.92
C ILE A 76 -12.04 -15.62 1.55
N ASP A 77 -11.18 -16.38 0.86
CA ASP A 77 -9.85 -16.78 1.34
C ASP A 77 -8.75 -15.80 0.89
N ASN A 78 -9.08 -14.86 0.00
CA ASN A 78 -8.15 -13.87 -0.52
C ASN A 78 -7.95 -12.72 0.48
N ILE A 79 -6.80 -12.07 0.32
CA ILE A 79 -6.40 -10.85 1.00
C ILE A 79 -6.68 -9.70 0.05
N TYR A 80 -7.32 -8.66 0.55
CA TYR A 80 -7.60 -7.46 -0.22
C TYR A 80 -6.94 -6.25 0.43
N CYS A 81 -6.48 -5.31 -0.38
CA CYS A 81 -6.22 -3.95 0.08
C CYS A 81 -7.36 -3.07 -0.39
N VAL A 82 -8.01 -2.41 0.55
CA VAL A 82 -9.09 -1.45 0.30
C VAL A 82 -8.50 -0.07 0.51
N THR A 83 -8.59 0.79 -0.50
CA THR A 83 -8.24 2.21 -0.42
C THR A 83 -9.50 3.06 -0.53
N THR A 84 -9.38 4.38 -0.43
CA THR A 84 -10.50 5.32 -0.66
C THR A 84 -11.03 5.29 -2.08
N GLU A 85 -10.24 4.78 -3.03
CA GLU A 85 -10.51 4.85 -4.47
C GLU A 85 -10.72 3.48 -5.12
N GLU A 86 -10.07 2.41 -4.63
CA GLU A 86 -10.08 1.11 -5.30
C GLU A 86 -9.97 -0.06 -4.30
N VAL A 87 -10.27 -1.27 -4.79
CA VAL A 87 -10.04 -2.52 -4.05
C VAL A 87 -9.17 -3.46 -4.88
N TYR A 88 -8.06 -3.89 -4.30
CA TYR A 88 -7.11 -4.77 -4.96
C TYR A 88 -7.09 -6.16 -4.35
N ASP A 89 -7.17 -7.19 -5.20
CA ASP A 89 -6.96 -8.58 -4.81
C ASP A 89 -5.46 -8.89 -4.75
N LEU A 90 -4.97 -9.26 -3.56
CA LEU A 90 -3.56 -9.56 -3.30
C LEU A 90 -3.26 -11.08 -3.32
N GLY A 91 -4.29 -11.89 -3.59
CA GLY A 91 -4.23 -13.34 -3.59
C GLY A 91 -4.36 -13.96 -2.20
N THR A 92 -3.92 -15.22 -2.07
CA THR A 92 -4.19 -16.09 -0.92
C THR A 92 -2.98 -16.35 -0.02
N THR A 93 -1.80 -15.87 -0.43
CA THR A 93 -0.54 -16.18 0.24
C THR A 93 0.17 -14.91 0.71
N TYR A 94 1.05 -15.07 1.70
CA TYR A 94 1.88 -13.95 2.18
C TYR A 94 2.79 -13.43 1.07
N GLU A 95 3.39 -14.35 0.30
CA GLU A 95 4.34 -14.03 -0.77
C GLU A 95 3.68 -13.31 -1.93
N SER A 96 2.50 -13.76 -2.37
CA SER A 96 1.73 -13.07 -3.42
C SER A 96 1.36 -11.66 -2.97
N ALA A 97 0.78 -11.53 -1.78
CA ALA A 97 0.33 -10.23 -1.30
C ALA A 97 1.48 -9.25 -1.10
N LYS A 98 2.60 -9.72 -0.54
CA LYS A 98 3.80 -8.90 -0.42
C LYS A 98 4.36 -8.47 -1.77
N SER A 99 4.34 -9.33 -2.79
CA SER A 99 4.80 -8.97 -4.14
C SER A 99 3.96 -7.83 -4.71
N TYR A 100 2.64 -7.98 -4.74
CA TYR A 100 1.73 -6.95 -5.25
C TYR A 100 1.90 -5.60 -4.53
N LEU A 101 2.07 -5.63 -3.21
CA LEU A 101 2.35 -4.43 -2.42
C LEU A 101 3.73 -3.83 -2.73
N SER A 102 4.75 -4.67 -2.91
CA SER A 102 6.12 -4.21 -3.21
C SER A 102 6.23 -3.59 -4.60
N ASP A 103 5.46 -4.11 -5.56
CA ASP A 103 5.45 -3.67 -6.95
C ASP A 103 4.67 -2.35 -7.14
N GLY A 104 4.06 -1.81 -6.07
CA GLY A 104 3.42 -0.49 -6.07
C GLY A 104 2.03 -0.43 -6.69
N TYR A 105 1.49 -1.55 -7.17
CA TYR A 105 0.19 -1.63 -7.88
C TYR A 105 -1.04 -1.26 -7.03
N VAL A 106 -0.92 -1.17 -5.71
CA VAL A 106 -2.05 -1.31 -4.77
C VAL A 106 -2.21 -0.16 -3.78
N SER A 107 -1.11 0.52 -3.45
CA SER A 107 -1.09 1.46 -2.31
C SER A 107 -0.29 2.71 -2.66
N GLN A 108 -0.11 2.92 -3.96
CA GLN A 108 0.83 3.89 -4.45
C GLN A 108 2.23 3.70 -3.84
N LEU A 109 2.59 2.53 -3.28
CA LEU A 109 3.82 2.34 -2.50
C LEU A 109 5.08 2.72 -3.27
N THR A 110 5.02 2.80 -4.60
CA THR A 110 6.09 3.33 -5.46
C THR A 110 5.59 4.40 -6.43
N ASN A 111 4.53 5.12 -6.08
CA ASN A 111 3.85 6.00 -7.03
C ASN A 111 4.61 7.31 -7.19
N THR A 112 5.26 7.38 -8.34
CA THR A 112 5.55 8.63 -9.03
C THR A 112 4.24 9.28 -9.48
N GLN A 113 3.47 9.89 -8.57
CA GLN A 113 2.47 10.89 -8.96
C GLN A 113 2.90 12.22 -8.37
N PRO A 114 3.00 13.28 -9.18
CA PRO A 114 2.98 14.63 -8.64
C PRO A 114 1.62 14.81 -7.95
N ILE A 115 1.64 14.93 -6.62
CA ILE A 115 0.49 15.48 -5.89
C ILE A 115 0.40 16.93 -6.38
N ASP A 116 -0.75 17.30 -6.96
CA ASP A 116 -1.08 18.59 -7.59
C ASP A 116 -0.01 19.68 -7.40
N ASP A 117 0.64 20.05 -8.52
CA ASP A 117 1.74 21.00 -8.65
C ASP A 117 3.11 20.52 -8.09
N ASP A 118 3.80 19.55 -8.72
CA ASP A 118 5.28 19.36 -8.73
C ASP A 118 6.12 19.60 -7.43
N ILE A 119 5.61 19.32 -6.22
CA ILE A 119 6.35 19.68 -4.98
C ILE A 119 6.95 18.47 -4.24
N GLU A 120 6.41 17.24 -4.38
CA GLU A 120 6.93 16.09 -3.62
C GLU A 120 6.98 14.78 -4.42
N TYR A 121 8.06 14.01 -4.23
CA TYR A 121 8.23 12.62 -4.64
C TYR A 121 8.18 11.74 -3.40
N TRP A 122 7.61 10.54 -3.47
CA TRP A 122 7.69 9.60 -2.36
C TRP A 122 7.76 8.14 -2.82
N GLU A 123 8.42 7.31 -2.02
CA GLU A 123 8.59 5.88 -2.26
C GLU A 123 8.53 5.10 -0.95
N THR A 124 7.92 3.92 -0.99
CA THR A 124 7.78 3.02 0.13
C THR A 124 8.36 1.66 -0.19
N MET A 125 9.21 1.17 0.69
CA MET A 125 9.87 -0.14 0.54
C MET A 125 9.62 -0.99 1.76
N PHE A 126 9.54 -2.31 1.56
CA PHE A 126 9.59 -3.26 2.67
C PHE A 126 10.98 -3.31 3.31
N GLY A 127 10.99 -3.37 4.63
CA GLY A 127 12.18 -3.39 5.47
C GLY A 127 12.62 -2.01 5.95
N TYR A 128 13.62 -2.02 6.84
CA TYR A 128 14.38 -0.83 7.19
C TYR A 128 15.44 -0.61 6.13
N LYS A 129 15.30 0.47 5.36
CA LYS A 129 16.20 0.84 4.27
C LYS A 129 16.92 2.13 4.61
N GLU A 130 18.21 2.19 4.33
CA GLU A 130 18.97 3.43 4.38
C GLU A 130 19.14 3.95 2.95
N ILE A 131 18.89 5.25 2.76
CA ILE A 131 19.11 5.89 1.46
C ILE A 131 20.57 6.31 1.39
N THR A 132 21.32 5.70 0.47
CA THR A 132 22.78 5.93 0.37
C THR A 132 23.17 6.94 -0.69
N VAL A 133 22.34 7.17 -1.70
CA VAL A 133 22.56 8.16 -2.77
C VAL A 133 21.22 8.71 -3.25
N PHE A 134 21.13 10.03 -3.39
CA PHE A 134 20.02 10.72 -4.04
C PHE A 134 20.58 11.72 -5.05
N ASP A 135 20.25 11.53 -6.33
CA ASP A 135 20.39 12.55 -7.38
C ASP A 135 18.96 12.89 -7.84
N GLU A 136 18.70 14.13 -8.26
CA GLU A 136 17.37 14.60 -8.65
C GLU A 136 16.75 13.79 -9.81
N GLU A 137 17.55 12.92 -10.45
CA GLU A 137 17.17 11.99 -11.51
C GLU A 137 16.99 10.53 -11.06
N GLU A 138 17.53 10.10 -9.90
CA GLU A 138 17.52 8.69 -9.46
C GLU A 138 17.68 8.53 -7.94
N LEU A 139 16.79 7.72 -7.34
CA LEU A 139 16.90 7.24 -5.95
C LEU A 139 17.56 5.87 -5.91
N THR A 140 18.63 5.73 -5.12
CA THR A 140 19.28 4.42 -4.90
C THR A 140 19.30 4.04 -3.42
N PHE A 141 18.70 2.88 -3.12
CA PHE A 141 18.55 2.35 -1.76
C PHE A 141 19.54 1.19 -1.51
N SER A 142 20.02 1.05 -0.27
CA SER A 142 20.84 -0.10 0.17
C SER A 142 20.17 -0.88 1.30
#